data_AF-A0AAP7GXJ7-F1
#
_entry.id   AF-A0AAP7GXJ7-F1
#
_cell.length_a   1.000
_cell.length_b   1.000
_cell.length_c   1.000
_cell.angle_alpha   90.00
_cell.angle_beta   90.00
_cell.angle_gamma   90.00
#
_symmetry.space_group_name_H-M   'P 1'
#
loop_
_entity.id
_entity.type
_entity.pdbx_description
1 polymer ?
#
loop_
_entity_poly.entity_id
_entity_poly.type
_entity_poly.pdbx_seq_one_letter_code
_entity_poly.pdbx_strand_id
1 'polypeptide(L)'
;MEEYAKLLNTILAKVVFHHMTMFFVFLFVGFTFIPPELTLYLDAKTPAFFPDWFTLANFGSLIFALVSTMIWILSSNAIKSIIFKLRKSVKTNSEQARLTNLLSNLSIEEQRVLAMSCLNQRIIFPDNRTQLAIEKLLSKELISYGWTNDKYELNPLIRDVVIADLDKSMNSHH
;
A
#
# COMPACT_ATOMS: atom_id res chain seq x y z
N MET A 1 -8.55 25.22 -31.02
CA MET A 1 -9.29 25.87 -29.92
C MET A 1 -10.15 24.87 -29.15
N GLU A 2 -10.95 24.05 -29.84
CA GLU A 2 -11.89 23.10 -29.21
C GLU A 2 -11.21 21.95 -28.43
N GLU A 3 -10.11 21.40 -28.95
CA GLU A 3 -9.32 20.38 -28.24
C GLU A 3 -8.62 20.93 -26.99
N TYR A 4 -8.12 22.16 -27.06
CA TYR A 4 -7.55 22.87 -25.91
C TYR A 4 -8.62 23.14 -24.85
N ALA A 5 -9.83 23.51 -25.25
CA ALA A 5 -10.95 23.70 -24.33
C ALA A 5 -11.41 22.37 -23.70
N LYS A 6 -11.42 21.27 -24.45
CA LYS A 6 -11.72 19.92 -23.90
C LYS A 6 -10.65 19.45 -22.92
N LEU A 7 -9.37 19.68 -23.24
CA LEU A 7 -8.25 19.33 -22.37
C LEU A 7 -8.27 20.19 -21.09
N LEU A 8 -8.51 21.49 -21.22
CA LEU A 8 -8.70 22.42 -20.11
C LEU A 8 -9.92 22.03 -19.26
N ASN A 9 -11.05 21.69 -19.86
CA ASN A 9 -12.27 21.29 -19.15
C ASN A 9 -12.13 19.91 -18.49
N THR A 10 -11.34 19.00 -19.07
CA THR A 10 -11.03 17.70 -18.46
C THR A 10 -10.08 17.87 -17.27
N ILE A 11 -9.07 18.74 -17.40
CA ILE A 11 -8.19 19.12 -16.29
C ILE A 11 -9.00 19.82 -15.20
N LEU A 12 -9.87 20.76 -15.56
CA LEU A 12 -10.78 21.40 -14.61
C LEU A 12 -11.69 20.35 -13.97
N ALA A 13 -12.62 19.73 -14.69
CA ALA A 13 -13.63 18.84 -14.10
C ALA A 13 -13.04 17.68 -13.25
N LYS A 14 -11.92 17.06 -13.67
CA LYS A 14 -11.33 15.93 -12.90
C LYS A 14 -10.36 16.35 -11.81
N VAL A 15 -9.53 17.38 -12.02
CA VAL A 15 -8.50 17.78 -11.04
C VAL A 15 -9.08 18.77 -10.02
N VAL A 16 -9.99 19.65 -10.45
CA VAL A 16 -10.58 20.70 -9.63
C VAL A 16 -11.50 20.07 -8.59
N PHE A 17 -12.47 19.22 -8.90
CA PHE A 17 -13.39 18.74 -7.84
C PHE A 17 -12.74 17.95 -6.68
N HIS A 18 -11.66 17.18 -6.92
CA HIS A 18 -11.00 16.41 -5.87
C HIS A 18 -9.94 17.19 -5.09
N HIS A 19 -9.32 18.19 -5.71
CA HIS A 19 -8.22 18.97 -5.12
C HIS A 19 -8.56 20.45 -4.87
N MET A 20 -9.77 20.90 -5.23
CA MET A 20 -10.24 22.27 -5.07
C MET A 20 -10.14 22.74 -3.63
N THR A 21 -10.54 21.92 -2.68
CA THR A 21 -10.46 22.27 -1.26
C THR A 21 -9.03 22.63 -0.88
N MET A 22 -8.06 21.82 -1.31
CA MET A 22 -6.64 22.08 -1.03
C MET A 22 -6.09 23.24 -1.84
N PHE A 23 -6.54 23.41 -3.08
CA PHE A 23 -6.22 24.59 -3.89
C PHE A 23 -6.69 25.87 -3.21
N PHE A 24 -7.92 25.93 -2.72
CA PHE A 24 -8.45 27.08 -1.98
C PHE A 24 -7.72 27.31 -0.66
N VAL A 25 -7.31 26.24 0.03
CA VAL A 25 -6.45 26.37 1.22
C VAL A 25 -5.10 26.99 0.85
N PHE A 26 -4.43 26.53 -0.20
CA PHE A 26 -3.16 27.11 -0.63
C PHE A 26 -3.31 28.52 -1.18
N LEU A 27 -4.43 28.82 -1.83
CA LEU A 27 -4.77 30.17 -2.27
C LEU A 27 -4.95 31.09 -1.07
N PHE A 28 -5.72 30.67 -0.07
CA PHE A 28 -5.88 31.41 1.19
C PHE A 28 -4.54 31.65 1.88
N VAL A 29 -3.66 30.64 1.94
CA VAL A 29 -2.31 30.78 2.47
C VAL A 29 -1.51 31.78 1.66
N GLY A 30 -1.54 31.68 0.33
CA GLY A 30 -0.83 32.59 -0.58
C GLY A 30 -1.29 34.03 -0.49
N PHE A 31 -2.53 34.30 -0.08
CA PHE A 31 -3.04 35.66 0.16
C PHE A 31 -2.80 36.14 1.59
N THR A 32 -2.95 35.27 2.58
CA THR A 32 -2.89 35.65 4.00
C THR A 32 -1.46 35.84 4.48
N PHE A 33 -0.52 35.09 3.92
CA PHE A 33 0.88 35.07 4.36
C PHE A 33 1.82 35.77 3.37
N ILE A 34 1.30 36.48 2.37
CA ILE A 34 2.16 37.33 1.53
C ILE A 34 2.64 38.53 2.38
N PRO A 35 3.95 38.78 2.47
CA PRO A 35 4.45 39.92 3.23
C PRO A 35 3.93 41.25 2.65
N PRO A 36 3.44 42.19 3.49
CA PRO A 36 2.92 43.47 3.01
C PRO A 36 3.93 44.26 2.16
N GLU A 37 5.22 44.17 2.47
CA GLU A 37 6.30 44.83 1.74
C GLU A 37 6.42 44.27 0.32
N LEU A 38 6.23 42.95 0.17
CA LEU A 38 6.26 42.28 -1.12
C LEU A 38 5.02 42.66 -1.95
N THR A 39 3.85 42.73 -1.32
CA THR A 39 2.62 43.19 -1.97
C THR A 39 2.78 44.60 -2.51
N LEU A 40 3.28 45.55 -1.71
CA LEU A 40 3.52 46.93 -2.13
C LEU A 40 4.51 47.01 -3.30
N TYR A 41 5.58 46.22 -3.25
CA TYR A 41 6.56 46.16 -4.33
C TYR A 41 5.96 45.62 -5.64
N LEU A 42 5.17 44.54 -5.56
CA LEU A 42 4.55 43.90 -6.73
C LEU A 42 3.42 44.75 -7.32
N ASP A 43 2.62 45.39 -6.47
CA ASP A 43 1.55 46.28 -6.90
C ASP A 43 2.11 47.50 -7.64
N ALA A 44 3.18 48.12 -7.13
CA ALA A 44 3.87 49.22 -7.81
C ALA A 44 4.52 48.81 -9.15
N LYS A 45 4.77 47.52 -9.35
CA LYS A 45 5.31 46.93 -10.59
C LYS A 45 4.24 46.29 -11.47
N THR A 46 2.97 46.38 -11.09
CA THR A 46 1.87 45.78 -11.85
C THR A 46 1.73 46.51 -13.19
N PRO A 47 1.88 45.80 -14.32
CA PRO A 47 1.74 46.42 -15.64
C PRO A 47 0.32 46.92 -15.91
N ALA A 48 0.19 47.97 -16.73
CA ALA A 48 -1.10 48.59 -17.06
C ALA A 48 -2.10 47.71 -17.84
N PHE A 49 -1.71 46.50 -18.25
CA PHE A 49 -2.61 45.54 -18.88
C PHE A 49 -3.35 44.65 -17.86
N PHE A 50 -2.94 44.67 -16.58
CA PHE A 50 -3.69 44.00 -15.52
C PHE A 50 -4.94 44.81 -15.17
N PRO A 51 -6.07 44.16 -14.88
CA PRO A 51 -7.24 44.84 -14.33
C PRO A 51 -6.96 45.46 -12.96
N ASP A 52 -7.59 46.58 -12.64
CA ASP A 52 -7.38 47.30 -11.36
C ASP A 52 -7.67 46.45 -10.10
N TRP A 53 -8.50 45.41 -10.24
CA TRP A 53 -8.84 44.47 -9.16
C TRP A 53 -7.90 43.27 -9.06
N PHE A 54 -6.98 43.08 -10.02
CA PHE A 54 -6.09 41.93 -10.08
C PHE A 54 -4.64 42.39 -10.24
N THR A 55 -3.89 42.44 -9.15
CA THR A 55 -2.50 42.89 -9.17
C THR A 55 -1.52 41.75 -9.43
N LEU A 56 -0.25 42.09 -9.66
CA LEU A 56 0.82 41.12 -9.80
C LEU A 56 1.01 40.27 -8.52
N ALA A 57 0.71 40.82 -7.35
CA ALA A 57 0.69 40.08 -6.08
C ALA A 57 -0.37 38.97 -6.11
N ASN A 58 -1.60 39.30 -6.56
CA ASN A 58 -2.70 38.33 -6.69
C ASN A 58 -2.35 37.21 -7.68
N PHE A 59 -1.67 37.55 -8.77
CA PHE A 59 -1.16 36.56 -9.71
C PHE A 59 -0.09 35.66 -9.08
N GLY A 60 0.82 36.22 -8.29
CA GLY A 60 1.82 35.46 -7.54
C GLY A 60 1.18 34.44 -6.59
N SER A 61 0.17 34.86 -5.82
CA SER A 61 -0.59 33.97 -4.92
C SER A 61 -1.33 32.87 -5.69
N LEU A 62 -1.86 33.17 -6.87
CA LEU A 62 -2.49 32.18 -7.75
C LEU A 62 -1.49 31.13 -8.26
N ILE A 63 -0.32 31.57 -8.73
CA ILE A 63 0.75 30.67 -9.18
C ILE A 63 1.24 29.80 -8.02
N PHE A 64 1.45 30.38 -6.85
CA PHE A 64 1.80 29.63 -5.64
C PHE A 64 0.76 28.55 -5.32
N ALA A 65 -0.54 28.88 -5.37
CA ALA A 65 -1.60 27.93 -5.10
C ALA A 65 -1.60 26.77 -6.11
N LEU A 66 -1.39 27.07 -7.40
CA LEU A 66 -1.30 26.04 -8.45
C LEU A 66 -0.11 25.10 -8.22
N VAL A 67 1.09 25.63 -7.99
CA VAL A 67 2.31 24.84 -7.75
C VAL A 67 2.17 24.00 -6.49
N SER A 68 1.70 24.59 -5.39
CA SER A 68 1.46 23.90 -4.13
C SER A 68 0.44 22.76 -4.29
N THR A 69 -0.61 22.99 -5.07
CA THR A 69 -1.61 21.95 -5.37
C THR A 69 -1.00 20.81 -6.19
N MET A 70 -0.15 21.10 -7.17
CA MET A 70 0.55 20.05 -7.93
C MET A 70 1.44 19.19 -7.04
N ILE A 71 2.20 19.82 -6.14
CA ILE A 71 3.04 19.11 -5.15
C ILE A 71 2.16 18.23 -4.25
N TRP A 72 1.05 18.78 -3.74
CA TRP A 72 0.11 18.04 -2.91
C TRP A 72 -0.45 16.79 -3.61
N ILE A 73 -0.83 16.90 -4.89
CA ILE A 73 -1.33 15.77 -5.67
C ILE A 73 -0.29 14.66 -5.73
N LEU A 74 0.96 14.99 -6.08
CA LEU A 74 2.05 14.04 -6.17
C LEU A 74 2.33 13.36 -4.81
N SER A 75 2.43 14.16 -3.73
CA SER A 75 2.66 13.65 -2.38
C SER A 75 1.51 12.77 -1.90
N SER A 76 0.25 13.15 -2.12
CA SER A 76 -0.91 12.41 -1.66
C SER A 76 -1.00 11.01 -2.30
N ASN A 77 -0.66 10.89 -3.59
CA ASN A 77 -0.64 9.62 -4.29
C ASN A 77 0.50 8.72 -3.81
N ALA A 78 1.68 9.30 -3.58
CA ALA A 78 2.82 8.56 -3.01
C ALA A 78 2.50 8.04 -1.60
N ILE A 79 1.95 8.89 -0.73
CA ILE A 79 1.59 8.53 0.64
C ILE A 79 0.52 7.44 0.66
N LYS A 80 -0.53 7.53 -0.18
CA LYS A 80 -1.55 6.47 -0.29
C LYS A 80 -0.95 5.12 -0.67
N SER A 81 -0.03 5.10 -1.64
CA SER A 81 0.68 3.88 -2.06
C SER A 81 1.51 3.28 -0.93
N ILE A 82 2.26 4.12 -0.20
CA ILE A 82 3.08 3.68 0.93
C ILE A 82 2.20 3.13 2.06
N ILE A 83 1.13 3.83 2.43
CA ILE A 83 0.19 3.39 3.47
C ILE A 83 -0.47 2.07 3.08
N PHE A 84 -0.86 1.92 1.81
CA PHE A 84 -1.45 0.67 1.34
C PHE A 84 -0.47 -0.50 1.45
N LYS A 85 0.79 -0.30 1.03
CA LYS A 85 1.86 -1.29 1.16
C LYS A 85 2.13 -1.64 2.63
N LEU A 86 2.20 -0.64 3.51
CA LEU A 86 2.38 -0.84 4.95
C LEU A 86 1.23 -1.63 5.56
N ARG A 87 -0.03 -1.25 5.29
CA ARG A 87 -1.20 -1.98 5.79
C ARG A 87 -1.22 -3.43 5.30
N LYS A 88 -0.89 -3.65 4.03
CA LYS A 88 -0.77 -5.01 3.46
C LYS A 88 0.32 -5.80 4.18
N SER A 89 1.49 -5.20 4.38
CA SER A 89 2.61 -5.82 5.10
C SER A 89 2.30 -6.12 6.56
N VAL A 90 1.64 -5.20 7.28
CA VAL A 90 1.22 -5.43 8.66
C VAL A 90 0.22 -6.59 8.73
N LYS A 91 -0.75 -6.64 7.81
CA LYS A 91 -1.70 -7.75 7.75
C LYS A 91 -0.99 -9.07 7.50
N THR A 92 -0.13 -9.14 6.49
CA THR A 92 0.64 -10.37 6.19
C THR A 92 1.53 -10.78 7.35
N ASN A 93 2.18 -9.83 8.03
CA ASN A 93 3.03 -10.13 9.19
C ASN A 93 2.22 -10.63 10.39
N SER A 94 1.02 -10.09 10.61
CA SER A 94 0.12 -10.54 11.67
C SER A 94 -0.42 -11.95 11.41
N GLU A 95 -0.76 -12.25 10.15
CA GLU A 95 -1.19 -13.59 9.73
C GLU A 95 -0.03 -14.58 9.82
N GLN A 96 1.16 -14.19 9.38
CA GLN A 96 2.39 -14.97 9.55
C GLN A 96 2.65 -15.27 11.02
N ALA A 97 2.60 -14.27 11.92
CA ALA A 97 2.82 -14.48 13.35
C ALA A 97 1.75 -15.40 13.99
N ARG A 98 0.48 -15.28 13.57
CA ARG A 98 -0.59 -16.19 13.98
C ARG A 98 -0.31 -17.62 13.54
N LEU A 99 0.10 -17.83 12.29
CA LEU A 99 0.40 -19.15 11.76
C LEU A 99 1.68 -19.74 12.39
N THR A 100 2.70 -18.92 12.67
CA THR A 100 3.91 -19.32 13.41
C THR A 100 3.60 -19.74 14.86
N ASN A 101 2.66 -19.07 15.52
CA ASN A 101 2.19 -19.50 16.85
C ASN A 101 1.36 -20.79 16.80
N LEU A 102 0.67 -21.07 15.69
CA LEU A 102 0.00 -22.35 15.49
C LEU A 102 1.01 -23.46 15.24
N LEU A 103 2.12 -23.17 14.55
CA LEU A 103 3.21 -24.11 14.29
C LEU A 103 3.85 -24.65 15.58
N SER A 104 4.07 -23.80 16.58
CA SER A 104 4.66 -24.22 17.86
C SER A 104 3.76 -25.13 18.69
N ASN A 105 2.45 -25.17 18.40
CA ASN A 105 1.45 -25.96 19.14
C ASN A 105 0.99 -27.23 18.39
N LEU A 106 1.72 -27.63 17.34
CA LEU A 106 1.38 -28.82 16.56
C LEU A 106 1.78 -30.11 17.28
N SER A 107 0.93 -31.13 17.14
CA SER A 107 1.28 -32.51 17.50
C SER A 107 2.32 -33.09 16.55
N ILE A 108 3.04 -34.12 17.02
CA ILE A 108 4.12 -34.79 16.26
C ILE A 108 3.63 -35.29 14.89
N GLU A 109 2.39 -35.80 14.81
CA GLU A 109 1.79 -36.28 13.55
C GLU A 109 1.45 -35.12 12.60
N GLU A 110 0.97 -33.99 13.12
CA GLU A 110 0.73 -32.79 12.30
C GLU A 110 2.06 -32.19 11.78
N GLN A 111 3.11 -32.17 12.59
CA GLN A 111 4.45 -31.74 12.17
C GLN A 111 5.00 -32.63 11.04
N ARG A 112 4.78 -33.95 11.14
CA ARG A 112 5.19 -34.90 10.11
C ARG A 112 4.47 -34.68 8.78
N VAL A 113 3.16 -34.45 8.81
CA VAL A 113 2.36 -34.13 7.61
C VAL A 113 2.77 -32.78 7.00
N LEU A 114 3.09 -31.79 7.83
CA LEU A 114 3.62 -30.50 7.37
C LEU A 114 4.98 -30.63 6.68
N ALA A 115 5.90 -31.39 7.24
CA ALA A 115 7.21 -31.66 6.63
C ALA A 115 7.07 -32.39 5.28
N MET A 116 6.16 -33.37 5.18
CA MET A 116 5.85 -34.04 3.92
C MET A 116 5.26 -33.07 2.88
N SER A 117 4.39 -32.16 3.31
CA SER A 117 3.81 -31.11 2.44
C SER A 117 4.88 -30.11 1.99
N CYS A 118 5.84 -29.75 2.84
CA CYS A 118 6.98 -28.90 2.50
C CYS A 118 7.90 -29.54 1.45
N LEU A 119 8.11 -30.86 1.55
CA LEU A 119 8.89 -31.66 0.58
C LEU A 119 8.10 -31.98 -0.70
N ASN A 120 6.88 -31.46 -0.86
CA ASN A 120 6.00 -31.68 -2.00
C ASN A 120 5.74 -33.18 -2.29
N GLN A 121 5.78 -33.99 -1.22
CA GLN A 121 5.52 -35.42 -1.28
C GLN A 121 4.01 -35.68 -1.35
N ARG A 122 3.61 -36.64 -2.19
CA ARG A 122 2.22 -37.04 -2.31
C ARG A 122 1.90 -38.01 -1.17
N ILE A 123 0.92 -37.67 -0.33
CA ILE A 123 0.46 -38.56 0.74
C ILE A 123 -0.46 -39.59 0.10
N ILE A 124 0.08 -40.77 -0.19
CA ILE A 124 -0.64 -41.87 -0.83
C ILE A 124 -1.14 -42.80 0.30
N PHE A 125 -2.46 -42.86 0.48
CA PHE A 125 -3.18 -43.62 1.52
C PHE A 125 -2.86 -43.20 2.98
N PRO A 126 -3.49 -42.13 3.49
CA PRO A 126 -3.31 -41.73 4.88
C PRO A 126 -3.95 -42.73 5.85
N ASP A 127 -3.23 -43.12 6.90
CA ASP A 127 -3.83 -43.79 8.06
C ASP A 127 -4.88 -42.88 8.70
N ASN A 128 -5.86 -43.42 9.44
CA ASN A 128 -6.90 -42.62 10.13
C ASN A 128 -6.33 -41.48 10.98
N ARG A 129 -5.13 -41.66 11.58
CA ARG A 129 -4.43 -40.63 12.35
C ARG A 129 -3.85 -39.53 11.47
N THR A 130 -3.28 -39.90 10.33
CA THR A 130 -2.72 -38.98 9.33
C THR A 130 -3.83 -38.19 8.64
N GLN A 131 -4.97 -38.82 8.35
CA GLN A 131 -6.15 -38.14 7.81
C GLN A 131 -6.69 -37.09 8.77
N LEU A 132 -6.82 -37.44 10.06
CA LEU A 132 -7.23 -36.49 11.10
C LEU A 132 -6.24 -35.32 11.25
N ALA A 133 -4.93 -35.57 11.10
CA ALA A 133 -3.91 -34.52 11.12
C ALA A 133 -4.01 -33.60 9.90
N ILE A 134 -4.26 -34.13 8.70
CA ILE A 134 -4.49 -33.34 7.48
C ILE A 134 -5.71 -32.44 7.64
N GLU A 135 -6.84 -32.98 8.12
CA GLU A 135 -8.07 -32.20 8.35
C GLU A 135 -7.85 -31.07 9.37
N LYS A 136 -7.11 -31.35 10.45
CA LYS A 136 -6.74 -30.33 11.43
C LYS A 136 -5.84 -29.25 10.84
N LEU A 137 -4.87 -29.62 10.01
CA LEU A 137 -3.96 -28.67 9.35
C LEU A 137 -4.68 -27.80 8.31
N LEU A 138 -5.64 -28.36 7.57
CA LEU A 138 -6.53 -27.63 6.66
C LEU A 138 -7.41 -26.65 7.45
N SER A 139 -8.00 -27.10 8.57
CA SER A 139 -8.84 -26.24 9.43
C SER A 139 -8.06 -25.08 10.06
N LYS A 140 -6.75 -25.25 10.25
CA LYS A 140 -5.83 -24.23 10.76
C LYS A 140 -5.22 -23.34 9.67
N GLU A 141 -5.59 -23.54 8.39
CA GLU A 141 -5.07 -22.81 7.22
C GLU A 141 -3.53 -22.88 7.06
N LEU A 142 -2.92 -23.92 7.62
CA LEU A 142 -1.47 -24.16 7.55
C LEU A 142 -1.09 -24.83 6.22
N ILE A 143 -1.98 -25.67 5.69
CA ILE A 143 -1.86 -26.30 4.37
C ILE A 143 -3.10 -25.99 3.56
N SER A 144 -2.96 -26.00 2.23
CA SER A 144 -4.06 -25.89 1.27
C SER A 144 -3.99 -27.05 0.28
N TYR A 145 -5.14 -27.44 -0.28
CA TYR A 145 -5.16 -28.42 -1.36
C TYR A 145 -4.87 -27.74 -2.70
N GLY A 146 -3.72 -28.04 -3.30
CA GLY A 146 -3.33 -27.53 -4.61
C GLY A 146 -4.13 -28.21 -5.71
N TRP A 147 -5.13 -27.50 -6.23
CA TRP A 147 -6.05 -28.05 -7.23
C TRP A 147 -5.35 -28.40 -8.57
N THR A 148 -4.24 -27.74 -8.87
CA THR A 148 -3.44 -27.97 -10.09
C THR A 148 -2.45 -29.13 -9.98
N ASN A 149 -1.99 -29.43 -8.76
CA ASN A 149 -0.91 -30.39 -8.52
C ASN A 149 -1.38 -31.66 -7.80
N ASP A 150 -2.64 -31.71 -7.35
CA ASP A 150 -3.25 -32.82 -6.64
C ASP A 150 -2.42 -33.24 -5.41
N LYS A 151 -1.94 -32.21 -4.68
CA LYS A 151 -1.02 -32.28 -3.55
C LYS A 151 -1.39 -31.22 -2.50
N TYR A 152 -1.01 -31.48 -1.25
CA TYR A 152 -1.11 -30.49 -0.18
C TYR A 152 0.08 -29.53 -0.27
N GLU A 153 -0.22 -28.23 -0.36
CA GLU A 153 0.76 -27.16 -0.41
C GLU A 153 0.80 -26.45 0.94
N LEU A 154 2.01 -26.12 1.38
CA LEU A 154 2.21 -25.34 2.60
C LEU A 154 1.82 -23.89 2.35
N ASN A 155 1.20 -23.24 3.35
CA ASN A 155 0.88 -21.83 3.25
C ASN A 155 2.17 -21.02 2.98
N PRO A 156 2.22 -20.21 1.90
CA PRO A 156 3.43 -19.51 1.49
C PRO A 156 3.96 -18.54 2.55
N LEU A 157 3.10 -18.04 3.45
CA LEU A 157 3.50 -17.13 4.53
C LEU A 157 4.39 -17.78 5.59
N ILE A 158 4.30 -19.09 5.77
CA ILE A 158 5.07 -19.85 6.77
C ILE A 158 6.13 -20.75 6.15
N ARG A 159 6.21 -20.80 4.83
CA ARG A 159 7.13 -21.69 4.12
C ARG A 159 8.58 -21.49 4.55
N ASP A 160 9.04 -20.26 4.58
CA ASP A 160 10.43 -19.95 4.93
C ASP A 160 10.73 -20.25 6.41
N VAL A 161 9.74 -20.07 7.30
CA VAL A 161 9.87 -20.39 8.73
C VAL A 161 9.99 -21.89 8.94
N VAL A 162 9.14 -22.67 8.26
CA VAL A 162 9.15 -24.14 8.35
C VAL A 162 10.44 -24.71 7.75
N ILE A 163 10.94 -24.15 6.64
CA ILE A 163 12.23 -24.55 6.06
C ILE A 163 13.37 -24.26 7.03
N ALA A 164 13.39 -23.09 7.67
CA ALA A 164 14.43 -22.74 8.63
C ALA A 164 14.42 -23.65 9.88
N ASP A 165 13.24 -24.03 10.37
CA ASP A 165 13.10 -24.98 11.49
C ASP A 165 13.55 -26.40 11.08
N LEU A 166 13.23 -26.83 9.86
CA LEU A 166 13.72 -28.10 9.30
C LEU A 166 15.25 -28.11 9.17
N ASP A 167 15.84 -27.06 8.60
CA ASP A 167 17.30 -26.91 8.48
C ASP A 167 17.99 -26.91 9.85
N LYS A 168 17.41 -26.25 10.85
CA LYS A 168 17.94 -26.26 12.22
C LYS A 168 17.90 -27.65 12.84
N SER A 169 16.80 -28.40 12.62
CA SER A 169 16.68 -29.78 13.12
C SER A 169 17.72 -30.71 12.48
N MET A 170 17.97 -30.56 11.17
CA MET A 170 18.97 -31.34 10.43
C MET A 170 20.39 -31.05 10.91
N ASN A 171 20.72 -29.77 11.16
CA ASN A 171 22.05 -29.36 11.61
C ASN A 171 22.32 -29.63 13.10
N SER A 172 21.28 -29.84 13.92
CA SER A 172 21.43 -30.18 15.35
C SER A 172 21.75 -31.66 15.64
N HIS A 173 21.69 -32.52 14.62
CA HIS A 173 21.98 -33.95 14.72
C HIS A 173 23.40 -34.32 14.24
N HIS A 174 24.28 -33.32 14.07
CA HIS A 174 25.69 -33.49 13.74
C HIS A 174 26.62 -33.22 14.93
#